data_AF-A0A820DG06-F1
#
_entry.id   AF-A0A820DG06-F1
#
_cell.length_a   1.000
_cell.length_b   1.000
_cell.length_c   1.000
_cell.angle_alpha   90.00
_cell.angle_beta   90.00
_cell.angle_gamma   90.00
#
_symmetry.space_group_name_H-M   'P 1'
#
loop_
_entity.id
_entity.type
_entity.pdbx_description
1 polymer ?
#
loop_
_entity_poly.entity_id
_entity_poly.type
_entity_poly.pdbx_seq_one_letter_code
_entity_poly.pdbx_strand_id
1 'polypeptide(L)'
;MTWKSLMVLTNSTNPIIITLSGGNGPAFNQRGDLLLLTNYHSEPVRVGDIVAFRVKGRDIPIIHRVIRLHEKSDGYIKFLTKHDANQVDDRGLYAEGQLWLEKKDIIGKVKR
;
A
#
# COMPACT_ATOMS: atom_id res chain seq x y z
N MET A 1 -10.83 -12.82 -20.48
CA MET A 1 -9.34 -12.75 -20.53
C MET A 1 -8.78 -11.39 -20.12
N THR A 2 -9.58 -10.32 -20.07
CA THR A 2 -9.18 -8.93 -19.77
C THR A 2 -8.40 -8.73 -18.46
N TRP A 3 -8.74 -9.50 -17.41
CA TRP A 3 -8.06 -9.41 -16.11
C TRP A 3 -6.57 -9.75 -16.17
N LYS A 4 -6.21 -10.83 -16.90
CA LYS A 4 -4.81 -11.24 -17.06
C LYS A 4 -4.00 -10.22 -17.84
N SER A 5 -4.60 -9.59 -18.86
CA SER A 5 -3.97 -8.50 -19.60
C SER A 5 -3.67 -7.30 -18.69
N LEU A 6 -4.60 -6.95 -17.81
CA LEU A 6 -4.42 -5.84 -16.87
C LEU A 6 -3.32 -6.14 -15.82
N MET A 7 -3.23 -7.38 -15.35
CA MET A 7 -2.15 -7.81 -14.45
C MET A 7 -0.76 -7.63 -15.10
N VAL A 8 -0.62 -8.01 -16.36
CA VAL A 8 0.64 -7.83 -17.11
C VAL A 8 0.97 -6.36 -17.30
N LEU A 9 -0.01 -5.53 -17.65
CA LEU A 9 0.20 -4.10 -17.90
C LEU A 9 0.58 -3.30 -16.64
N THR A 10 0.02 -3.64 -15.49
CA THR A 10 0.24 -2.94 -14.21
C THR A 10 1.38 -3.56 -13.38
N ASN A 11 1.87 -4.73 -13.81
CA ASN A 11 2.78 -5.58 -13.04
C ASN A 11 2.26 -5.90 -11.62
N SER A 12 0.93 -5.90 -11.42
CA SER A 12 0.28 -6.16 -10.14
C SER A 12 -0.56 -7.43 -10.22
N THR A 13 -0.50 -8.26 -9.17
CA THR A 13 -1.37 -9.44 -9.06
C THR A 13 -2.84 -9.05 -8.82
N ASN A 14 -3.04 -7.85 -8.27
CA ASN A 14 -4.33 -7.29 -7.90
C ASN A 14 -4.39 -5.85 -8.42
N PRO A 15 -4.57 -5.66 -9.74
CA PRO A 15 -4.49 -4.34 -10.38
C PRO A 15 -5.58 -3.37 -9.95
N ILE A 16 -6.71 -3.88 -9.47
CA ILE A 16 -7.86 -3.08 -9.04
C ILE A 16 -8.26 -3.50 -7.63
N ILE A 17 -8.42 -2.51 -6.76
CA ILE A 17 -8.95 -2.69 -5.40
C ILE A 17 -10.06 -1.68 -5.11
N ILE A 18 -10.94 -2.01 -4.18
CA ILE A 18 -12.01 -1.12 -3.71
C ILE A 18 -11.74 -0.75 -2.26
N THR A 19 -11.92 0.52 -1.93
CA THR A 19 -11.84 1.05 -0.56
C THR A 19 -13.11 0.71 0.23
N LEU A 20 -12.97 -0.15 1.24
CA LEU A 20 -14.09 -0.53 2.12
C LEU A 20 -14.39 0.52 3.20
N SER A 21 -13.36 1.26 3.60
CA SER A 21 -13.42 2.29 4.63
C SER A 21 -12.69 3.53 4.14
N GLY A 22 -13.41 4.65 4.08
CA GLY A 22 -12.86 5.95 3.70
C GLY A 22 -12.75 6.89 4.89
N GLY A 23 -11.96 7.94 4.73
CA GLY A 23 -11.82 9.02 5.72
C GLY A 23 -11.94 10.41 5.11
N ASN A 24 -11.85 11.44 5.95
CA ASN A 24 -12.07 12.85 5.57
C ASN A 24 -10.84 13.53 4.93
N GLY A 25 -9.86 12.75 4.45
CA GLY A 25 -8.60 13.27 3.92
C GLY A 25 -8.69 13.64 2.43
N PRO A 26 -7.88 14.60 1.94
CA PRO A 26 -7.95 15.13 0.57
C PRO A 26 -7.42 14.18 -0.53
N ALA A 27 -7.04 12.95 -0.21
CA ALA A 27 -6.53 12.00 -1.18
C ALA A 27 -7.42 10.76 -1.23
N PHE A 28 -8.00 10.44 -2.39
CA PHE A 28 -7.93 9.06 -2.88
C PHE A 28 -8.73 7.97 -2.16
N ASN A 29 -9.53 8.26 -1.15
CA ASN A 29 -9.91 7.23 -0.18
C ASN A 29 -11.33 7.45 0.37
N GLN A 30 -12.31 7.74 -0.49
CA GLN A 30 -13.72 7.67 -0.12
C GLN A 30 -14.18 6.21 -0.16
N ARG A 31 -15.21 5.85 0.59
CA ARG A 31 -15.77 4.50 0.54
C ARG A 31 -16.31 4.24 -0.85
N GLY A 32 -15.92 3.11 -1.46
CA GLY A 32 -16.36 2.72 -2.80
C GLY A 32 -15.48 3.22 -3.96
N ASP A 33 -14.40 3.94 -3.67
CA ASP A 33 -13.42 4.33 -4.69
C ASP A 33 -12.70 3.09 -5.26
N LEU A 34 -12.56 3.08 -6.58
CA LEU A 34 -11.85 2.05 -7.32
C LEU A 34 -10.43 2.53 -7.59
N LEU A 35 -9.44 1.86 -7.00
CA LEU A 35 -8.04 2.27 -7.10
C LEU A 35 -7.26 1.31 -8.00
N LEU A 36 -6.46 1.90 -8.89
CA LEU A 36 -5.53 1.17 -9.73
C LEU A 36 -4.19 1.02 -9.01
N LEU A 37 -3.75 -0.22 -8.82
CA LEU A 37 -2.45 -0.54 -8.26
C LEU A 37 -1.42 -0.82 -9.35
N THR A 38 -0.23 -0.28 -9.16
CA THR A 38 0.95 -0.56 -9.99
C THR A 38 2.13 -1.01 -9.14
N ASN A 39 2.99 -1.82 -9.75
CA ASN A 39 4.23 -2.30 -9.12
C ASN A 39 5.38 -2.29 -10.12
N TYR A 40 5.62 -1.13 -10.74
CA TYR A 40 6.70 -0.97 -11.72
C TYR A 40 8.05 -0.87 -11.03
N HIS A 41 9.03 -1.63 -11.52
CA HIS A 41 10.39 -1.57 -10.99
C HIS A 41 11.04 -0.17 -11.18
N SER A 42 10.65 0.54 -12.25
CA SER A 42 11.10 1.90 -12.55
C SER A 42 10.54 2.97 -11.61
N GLU A 43 9.46 2.68 -10.89
CA GLU A 43 8.78 3.62 -9.99
C GLU A 43 8.69 3.03 -8.56
N PRO A 44 9.80 2.95 -7.82
CA PRO A 44 9.80 2.41 -6.47
C PRO A 44 8.93 3.25 -5.53
N VAL A 45 8.41 2.59 -4.49
CA VAL A 45 7.63 3.25 -3.42
C VAL A 45 8.52 4.23 -2.65
N ARG A 46 8.02 5.45 -2.45
CA ARG A 46 8.67 6.53 -1.71
C ARG A 46 7.76 7.09 -0.61
N VAL A 47 8.34 7.92 0.26
CA VAL A 47 7.58 8.65 1.29
C VAL A 47 6.57 9.56 0.60
N GLY A 48 5.32 9.53 1.08
CA GLY A 48 4.20 10.24 0.48
C GLY A 48 3.35 9.40 -0.46
N ASP A 49 3.82 8.24 -0.92
CA ASP A 49 3.03 7.35 -1.76
C ASP A 49 1.90 6.68 -0.98
N ILE A 50 0.77 6.43 -1.66
CA ILE A 50 -0.33 5.63 -1.13
C ILE A 50 -0.10 4.19 -1.58
N VAL A 51 -0.05 3.26 -0.64
CA VAL A 51 0.25 1.85 -0.90
C VAL A 51 -0.83 0.95 -0.33
N ALA A 52 -1.15 -0.10 -1.08
CA ALA A 52 -1.92 -1.22 -0.58
C ALA A 52 -0.95 -2.26 -0.01
N PHE A 53 -1.19 -2.71 1.22
CA PHE A 53 -0.35 -3.70 1.88
C PHE A 53 -1.18 -4.74 2.63
N ARG A 54 -0.61 -5.91 2.84
CA ARG A 54 -1.22 -7.00 3.62
C ARG A 54 -0.46 -7.18 4.92
N VAL A 55 -1.19 -7.23 6.03
CA VAL A 55 -0.64 -7.59 7.33
C VAL A 55 -0.72 -9.11 7.51
N LYS A 56 0.32 -9.72 8.09
CA LYS A 56 0.31 -11.16 8.38
C LYS A 56 -0.86 -11.50 9.31
N GLY A 57 -1.66 -12.50 8.94
CA GLY A 57 -2.86 -12.89 9.70
C GLY A 57 -4.10 -12.05 9.42
N ARG A 58 -4.07 -11.15 8.43
CA ARG A 58 -5.26 -10.44 7.91
C ARG A 58 -5.44 -10.69 6.43
N ASP A 59 -6.66 -11.05 6.04
CA ASP A 59 -7.00 -11.33 4.63
C ASP A 59 -7.26 -10.05 3.83
N ILE A 60 -7.81 -9.02 4.48
CA ILE A 60 -8.19 -7.77 3.85
C ILE A 60 -6.98 -6.82 3.82
N PRO A 61 -6.57 -6.34 2.63
CA PRO A 61 -5.47 -5.38 2.51
C PRO A 61 -5.88 -3.99 3.03
N ILE A 62 -4.88 -3.22 3.46
CA ILE A 62 -5.02 -1.87 4.00
C ILE A 62 -4.35 -0.88 3.05
N ILE A 63 -4.96 0.29 2.85
CA ILE A 63 -4.51 1.31 1.88
C ILE A 63 -4.18 2.59 2.62
N HIS A 64 -2.91 2.83 2.95
CA HIS A 64 -2.48 4.02 3.68
C HIS A 64 -1.26 4.68 3.03
N ARG A 65 -0.91 5.87 3.51
CA ARG A 65 0.24 6.63 3.02
C ARG A 65 1.52 6.20 3.72
N VAL A 66 2.60 6.05 2.96
CA VAL A 66 3.95 5.88 3.51
C VAL A 66 4.39 7.20 4.13
N ILE A 67 4.66 7.20 5.43
CA ILE A 67 5.13 8.37 6.17
C ILE A 67 6.63 8.33 6.45
N ARG A 68 7.24 7.13 6.49
CA ARG A 68 8.70 6.97 6.62
C ARG A 68 9.19 5.75 5.84
N LEU A 69 10.40 5.86 5.33
CA LEU A 69 11.11 4.82 4.59
C LEU A 69 12.53 4.71 5.13
N HIS A 70 12.98 3.49 5.42
CA HIS A 70 14.37 3.20 5.76
C HIS A 70 14.94 2.30 4.68
N GLU A 71 15.98 2.78 3.99
CA GLU A 71 16.70 2.05 2.95
C GLU A 71 18.10 1.75 3.47
N LYS A 72 18.46 0.46 3.46
CA LYS A 72 19.81 0.00 3.80
C LYS A 72 20.64 -0.19 2.53
N SER A 73 21.96 -0.19 2.68
CA SER A 73 22.93 -0.38 1.58
C SER A 73 22.84 -1.74 0.90
N ASP A 74 22.24 -2.74 1.55
CA ASP A 74 21.95 -4.08 1.01
C ASP A 74 20.69 -4.11 0.13
N GLY A 75 20.03 -2.96 -0.09
CA GLY A 75 18.78 -2.85 -0.85
C GLY A 75 17.54 -3.22 -0.04
N TYR A 76 17.68 -3.47 1.27
CA TYR A 76 16.55 -3.77 2.14
C TYR A 76 15.79 -2.50 2.52
N ILE A 77 14.49 -2.47 2.19
CA ILE A 77 13.62 -1.31 2.42
C ILE A 77 12.53 -1.66 3.42
N LYS A 78 12.38 -0.80 4.42
CA LYS A 78 11.32 -0.85 5.43
C LYS A 78 10.42 0.37 5.33
N PHE A 79 9.12 0.15 5.43
CA PHE A 79 8.09 1.19 5.32
C PHE A 79 7.33 1.34 6.64
N LEU A 80 6.97 2.58 6.96
CA LEU A 80 5.98 2.90 7.99
C LEU A 80 4.86 3.67 7.33
N THR A 81 3.64 3.22 7.55
CA THR A 81 2.43 3.77 6.96
C THR A 81 1.57 4.44 8.02
N LYS A 82 0.68 5.32 7.57
CA LYS A 82 -0.34 5.96 8.39
C LYS A 82 -1.54 6.34 7.52
N HIS A 83 -2.75 6.13 8.05
CA HIS A 83 -3.96 6.71 7.45
C HIS A 83 -3.93 8.24 7.58
N ASP A 84 -4.26 8.97 6.51
CA ASP A 84 -4.19 10.44 6.49
C ASP A 84 -5.05 11.07 7.59
N ALA A 85 -6.24 10.49 7.88
CA ALA A 85 -7.15 10.98 8.91
C ALA A 85 -6.78 10.58 10.36
N ASN A 86 -5.83 9.65 10.57
CA ASN A 86 -5.46 9.20 11.92
C ASN A 86 -4.42 10.14 12.54
N GLN A 87 -4.27 10.17 13.86
CA GLN A 87 -3.19 10.91 14.53
C GLN A 87 -1.94 10.04 14.78
N VAL A 88 -2.14 8.73 14.86
CA VAL A 88 -1.10 7.73 15.13
C VAL A 88 -0.70 6.98 13.85
N ASP A 89 0.49 6.39 13.85
CA ASP A 89 0.93 5.49 12.78
C ASP A 89 0.29 4.10 12.87
N ASP A 90 0.51 3.28 11.83
CA ASP A 90 -0.16 1.99 11.69
C ASP A 90 0.50 0.85 12.46
N ARG A 91 1.50 1.10 13.32
CA ARG A 91 2.18 0.00 14.04
C ARG A 91 1.23 -0.85 14.88
N GLY A 92 0.19 -0.23 15.44
CA GLY A 92 -0.86 -0.96 16.17
C GLY A 92 -1.75 -1.84 15.29
N LEU A 93 -1.70 -1.67 13.96
CA LEU A 93 -2.45 -2.48 12.99
C LEU A 93 -1.64 -3.65 12.44
N TYR A 94 -0.30 -3.60 12.56
CA TYR A 94 0.59 -4.63 12.07
C TYR A 94 0.48 -5.90 12.92
N ALA A 95 1.09 -6.99 12.44
CA ALA A 95 1.13 -8.24 13.19
C ALA A 95 1.95 -8.07 14.48
N GLU A 96 1.71 -8.93 15.47
CA GLU A 96 2.47 -8.92 16.72
C GLU A 96 3.99 -9.01 16.45
N GLY A 97 4.76 -8.09 17.01
CA GLY A 97 6.21 -7.96 16.79
C GLY A 97 6.62 -7.33 15.45
N GLN A 98 5.69 -7.00 14.56
CA GLN A 98 5.97 -6.33 13.29
C GLN A 98 5.90 -4.80 13.47
N LEU A 99 7.05 -4.12 13.45
CA LEU A 99 7.13 -2.65 13.57
C LEU A 99 7.25 -1.91 12.23
N TRP A 100 7.55 -2.65 11.18
CA TRP A 100 7.80 -2.12 9.83
C TRP A 100 7.24 -3.08 8.79
N LEU A 101 6.74 -2.53 7.70
CA LEU A 101 6.39 -3.29 6.51
C LEU A 101 7.62 -3.48 5.64
N GLU A 102 7.71 -4.63 4.98
CA GLU A 102 8.72 -4.94 3.98
C GLU A 102 8.13 -4.90 2.58
N LYS A 103 8.99 -4.91 1.56
CA LYS A 103 8.53 -4.94 0.15
C LYS A 103 7.59 -6.11 -0.16
N LYS A 104 7.74 -7.26 0.51
CA LYS A 104 6.88 -8.43 0.35
C LYS A 104 5.45 -8.22 0.87
N ASP A 105 5.28 -7.29 1.81
CA ASP A 105 3.98 -6.98 2.40
C ASP A 105 3.20 -5.97 1.54
N ILE A 106 3.90 -5.25 0.66
CA ILE A 106 3.32 -4.29 -0.28
C ILE A 106 2.76 -5.04 -1.50
N ILE A 107 1.47 -4.84 -1.77
CA ILE A 107 0.78 -5.38 -2.95
C ILE A 107 1.06 -4.48 -4.15
N GLY A 108 1.00 -3.16 -3.95
CA GLY A 108 1.28 -2.18 -4.98
C GLY A 108 1.09 -0.75 -4.51
N LYS A 109 1.53 0.20 -5.34
CA LYS A 109 1.33 1.63 -5.17
C LYS A 109 0.07 2.06 -5.92
N VAL A 110 -0.73 2.94 -5.34
CA VAL A 110 -1.85 3.56 -6.04
C VAL A 110 -1.31 4.53 -7.08
N LYS A 111 -1.68 4.34 -8.35
CA LYS A 111 -1.35 5.28 -9.42
C LYS A 111 -2.36 6.41 -9.42
N ARG A 112 -1.87 7.64 -9.28
CA ARG A 112 -2.63 8.88 -9.45
C ARG A 112 -2.71 9.25 -10.93
#